data_AF-A0A7K4N411-F1
#
_entry.id   AF-A0A7K4N411-F1
#
_cell.length_a   1.000
_cell.length_b   1.000
_cell.length_c   1.000
_cell.angle_alpha   90.00
_cell.angle_beta   90.00
_cell.angle_gamma   90.00
#
_symmetry.space_group_name_H-M   'P 1'
#
loop_
_entity.id
_entity.type
_entity.pdbx_description
1 polymer ?
#
loop_
_entity_poly.entity_id
_entity_poly.type
_entity_poly.pdbx_seq_one_letter_code
_entity_poly.pdbx_strand_id
1 'polypeptide(L)'
;MQKFFFEIRSRGFFLLVIAFLIITWLVYAEVTEQFDKSSMLYFQSAAGNTSLDHLMWIFTEIGGIIPIMIFCFVMFVWRKTRRMGLILLLAVLVGTVASGYLKDYVVERPRSDLEYLGSELPIELESDTTVLGGKGSFPSGHVARASALAFVLGYALSERFPRGW
;
A
#
# COMPACT_ATOMS: atom_id res chain seq x y z
N MET A 1 30.19 -8.82 -23.11
CA MET A 1 29.03 -9.17 -22.27
C MET A 1 29.18 -8.47 -20.92
N GLN A 2 28.62 -7.27 -20.79
CA GLN A 2 28.61 -6.52 -19.53
C GLN A 2 27.63 -7.18 -18.56
N LYS A 3 28.04 -7.30 -17.30
CA LYS A 3 27.33 -7.98 -16.22
C LYS A 3 25.92 -7.39 -16.04
N PHE A 4 24.92 -8.10 -16.54
CA PHE A 4 23.48 -7.80 -16.39
C PHE A 4 22.86 -8.37 -15.11
N PHE A 5 23.69 -8.83 -14.16
CA PHE A 5 23.22 -9.25 -12.86
C PHE A 5 23.29 -8.05 -11.91
N PHE A 6 22.12 -7.50 -11.64
CA PHE A 6 21.86 -6.55 -10.55
C PHE A 6 22.66 -6.94 -9.30
N GLU A 7 23.68 -6.17 -8.96
CA GLU A 7 24.15 -6.06 -7.59
C GLU A 7 23.13 -5.22 -6.80
N ILE A 8 21.88 -5.69 -6.70
CA ILE A 8 21.07 -5.35 -5.53
C ILE A 8 21.81 -6.00 -4.38
N ARG A 9 22.68 -5.21 -3.74
CA ARG A 9 23.31 -5.55 -2.48
C ARG A 9 22.17 -5.62 -1.46
N SER A 10 21.60 -6.81 -1.38
CA SER A 10 20.28 -7.20 -0.86
C SER A 10 20.00 -6.85 0.60
N ARG A 11 20.94 -6.21 1.31
CA ARG A 11 20.82 -5.89 2.74
C ARG A 11 19.57 -5.06 3.03
N GLY A 12 19.28 -4.03 2.22
CA GLY A 12 18.08 -3.21 2.41
C GLY A 12 16.78 -4.01 2.28
N PHE A 13 16.68 -4.85 1.25
CA PHE A 13 15.54 -5.74 1.06
C PHE A 13 15.41 -6.74 2.22
N PHE A 14 16.49 -7.41 2.61
CA PHE A 14 16.49 -8.34 3.74
C PHE A 14 16.08 -7.66 5.05
N LEU A 15 16.57 -6.45 5.32
CA LEU A 15 16.19 -5.68 6.50
C LEU A 15 14.70 -5.30 6.48
N LEU A 16 14.16 -4.92 5.32
CA LEU A 16 12.73 -4.62 5.18
C LEU A 16 11.87 -5.87 5.39
N VAL A 17 12.27 -7.02 4.86
CA VAL A 17 11.57 -8.30 5.08
C VAL A 17 11.62 -8.69 6.55
N ILE A 18 12.80 -8.61 7.19
CA ILE A 18 12.94 -8.91 8.62
C ILE A 18 12.09 -7.96 9.45
N ALA A 19 12.12 -6.66 9.17
CA ALA A 19 11.29 -5.67 9.87
C ALA A 19 9.79 -5.97 9.69
N PHE A 20 9.37 -6.31 8.47
CA PHE A 20 7.99 -6.72 8.20
C PHE A 20 7.58 -7.96 9.00
N LEU A 21 8.43 -8.99 9.06
CA LEU A 21 8.15 -10.20 9.83
C LEU A 21 8.09 -9.93 11.34
N ILE A 22 8.96 -9.07 11.86
CA ILE A 22 8.92 -8.65 13.27
C ILE A 22 7.60 -7.93 13.57
N ILE A 23 7.20 -6.95 12.73
CA ILE A 23 5.92 -6.23 12.91
C ILE A 23 4.74 -7.19 12.80
N THR A 24 4.75 -8.09 11.82
CA THR A 24 3.71 -9.11 11.63
C THR A 24 3.56 -9.96 12.88
N TRP A 25 4.67 -10.40 13.47
CA TRP A 25 4.65 -11.18 14.71
C TRP A 25 4.12 -10.36 15.91
N LEU A 26 4.54 -9.10 16.05
CA LEU A 26 4.03 -8.21 17.10
C LEU A 26 2.52 -7.98 17.01
N VAL A 27 2.00 -7.82 15.79
CA VAL A 27 0.56 -7.67 15.52
C VAL A 27 -0.18 -8.98 15.80
N TYR A 28 0.35 -10.11 15.34
CA TYR A 28 -0.22 -11.43 15.60
C TYR A 28 -0.28 -11.77 17.10
N ALA A 29 0.74 -11.35 17.86
CA ALA A 29 0.79 -11.52 19.31
C ALA A 29 0.01 -10.44 20.09
N GLU A 30 -0.71 -9.55 19.41
CA GLU A 30 -1.53 -8.46 19.99
C GLU A 30 -0.76 -7.48 20.88
N VAL A 31 0.59 -7.48 20.82
CA VAL A 31 1.46 -6.63 21.64
C VAL A 31 1.23 -5.14 21.33
N THR A 32 0.80 -4.82 20.11
CA THR A 32 0.56 -3.44 19.66
C THR A 32 -0.87 -2.96 19.89
N GLU A 33 -1.78 -3.77 20.45
CA GLU A 33 -3.22 -3.45 20.46
C GLU A 33 -3.53 -2.12 21.17
N GLN A 34 -2.97 -1.89 22.36
CA GLN A 34 -3.19 -0.66 23.10
C GLN A 34 -2.65 0.57 22.35
N PHE A 35 -1.47 0.43 21.74
CA PHE A 35 -0.87 1.49 20.93
C PHE A 35 -1.72 1.80 19.71
N ASP A 36 -2.17 0.77 18.99
CA ASP A 36 -3.00 0.89 17.80
C ASP A 36 -4.32 1.57 18.15
N LYS A 37 -5.01 1.13 19.21
CA LYS A 37 -6.27 1.75 19.68
C LYS A 37 -6.08 3.22 20.08
N SER A 38 -5.01 3.54 20.81
CA SER A 38 -4.72 4.93 21.20
C SER A 38 -4.44 5.82 19.99
N SER A 39 -3.74 5.30 18.99
CA SER A 39 -3.44 6.01 17.74
C SER A 39 -4.70 6.25 16.92
N MET A 40 -5.58 5.24 16.86
CA MET A 40 -6.87 5.36 16.18
C MET A 40 -7.78 6.41 16.83
N LEU A 41 -7.90 6.40 18.16
CA LEU A 41 -8.68 7.40 18.90
C LEU A 41 -8.10 8.81 18.72
N TYR A 42 -6.78 8.94 18.67
CA TYR A 42 -6.11 10.21 18.39
C TYR A 42 -6.50 10.77 17.02
N PHE A 43 -6.40 9.98 15.95
CA PHE A 43 -6.80 10.45 14.61
C PHE A 43 -8.31 10.67 14.49
N GLN A 44 -9.13 9.85 15.14
CA GLN A 44 -10.58 10.02 15.19
C GLN A 44 -10.98 11.32 15.90
N SER A 45 -10.19 11.80 16.88
CA SER A 45 -10.46 13.09 17.54
C SER A 45 -10.37 14.31 16.61
N ALA A 46 -9.71 14.17 15.46
CA ALA A 46 -9.64 15.19 14.42
C ALA A 46 -10.74 15.06 13.35
N ALA A 47 -11.56 14.00 13.41
CA ALA A 47 -12.66 13.77 12.49
C ALA A 47 -13.81 14.77 12.72
N GLY A 48 -14.66 14.95 11.70
CA GLY A 48 -15.80 15.86 11.75
C GLY A 48 -15.50 17.25 11.19
N ASN A 49 -14.23 17.54 10.84
CA ASN A 49 -13.90 18.67 10.00
C ASN A 49 -14.08 18.26 8.53
N THR A 50 -15.17 18.72 7.91
CA THR A 50 -15.54 18.35 6.54
C THR A 50 -14.42 18.56 5.51
N SER A 51 -13.63 19.64 5.63
CA SER A 51 -12.51 19.89 4.72
C SER A 51 -11.37 18.89 4.89
N LEU A 52 -11.04 18.53 6.14
CA LEU A 52 -10.04 17.52 6.45
C LEU A 52 -10.50 16.13 6.01
N ASP A 53 -11.75 15.79 6.32
CA ASP A 53 -12.35 14.49 5.99
C ASP A 53 -12.36 14.27 4.46
N HIS A 54 -12.79 15.27 3.68
CA HIS A 54 -12.73 15.21 2.21
C HIS A 54 -11.30 15.07 1.68
N LEU A 55 -10.34 15.77 2.28
CA LEU A 55 -8.94 15.70 1.87
C LEU A 55 -8.36 14.30 2.14
N MET A 56 -8.61 13.73 3.31
CA MET A 56 -8.16 12.37 3.66
C MET A 56 -8.85 11.31 2.79
N TRP A 57 -10.12 11.53 2.45
CA TRP A 57 -10.85 10.70 1.52
C TRP A 57 -10.20 10.67 0.14
N ILE A 58 -9.91 11.85 -0.44
CA ILE A 58 -9.22 11.97 -1.74
C ILE A 58 -7.86 11.26 -1.71
N PHE A 59 -7.08 11.45 -0.65
CA PHE A 59 -5.78 10.77 -0.54
C PHE A 59 -5.90 9.25 -0.48
N THR A 60 -6.91 8.73 0.22
CA THR A 60 -7.15 7.30 0.30
C THR A 60 -7.54 6.74 -1.07
N GLU A 61 -8.44 7.44 -1.77
CA GLU A 61 -8.91 7.01 -3.09
C GLU A 61 -7.81 7.01 -4.14
N ILE A 62 -6.87 7.97 -4.10
CA ILE A 62 -5.68 7.95 -4.97
C ILE A 62 -4.84 6.67 -4.76
N GLY A 63 -4.85 6.10 -3.56
CA GLY A 63 -4.22 4.82 -3.23
C GLY A 63 -5.03 3.57 -3.61
N GLY A 64 -6.23 3.74 -4.17
CA GLY A 64 -7.14 2.67 -4.58
C GLY A 64 -6.62 1.87 -5.78
N ILE A 65 -7.19 0.69 -6.02
CA ILE A 65 -6.84 -0.17 -7.15
C ILE A 65 -7.20 0.51 -8.45
N ILE A 66 -8.36 1.16 -8.53
CA ILE A 66 -8.88 1.67 -9.79
C ILE A 66 -7.97 2.80 -10.30
N PRO A 67 -7.67 3.85 -9.52
CA PRO A 67 -6.81 4.93 -9.99
C PRO A 67 -5.38 4.45 -10.29
N ILE A 68 -4.82 3.58 -9.44
CA ILE A 68 -3.48 3.03 -9.64
C ILE A 68 -3.43 2.16 -10.90
N MET A 69 -4.42 1.30 -11.14
CA MET A 69 -4.47 0.45 -12.33
C MET A 69 -4.61 1.26 -13.62
N ILE A 70 -5.46 2.29 -13.62
CA ILE A 70 -5.58 3.23 -14.75
C ILE A 70 -4.22 3.88 -15.02
N PHE A 71 -3.57 4.41 -13.99
CA PHE A 71 -2.26 5.04 -14.10
C PHE A 71 -1.21 4.08 -14.68
N CYS A 72 -1.12 2.86 -14.13
CA CYS A 72 -0.19 1.84 -14.58
C CYS A 72 -0.45 1.43 -16.04
N PHE A 73 -1.72 1.30 -16.44
CA PHE A 73 -2.11 0.96 -17.80
C PHE A 73 -1.79 2.08 -18.80
N VAL A 74 -2.06 3.34 -18.45
CA VAL A 74 -1.68 4.51 -19.25
C VAL A 74 -0.17 4.53 -19.50
N MET A 75 0.64 4.32 -18.45
CA MET A 75 2.10 4.19 -18.59
C MET A 75 2.50 2.98 -19.45
N PHE A 76 1.80 1.85 -19.33
CA PHE A 76 2.09 0.65 -20.11
C PHE A 76 1.81 0.84 -21.62
N VAL A 77 0.75 1.55 -21.98
CA VAL A 77 0.40 1.82 -23.39
C VAL A 77 1.37 2.85 -24.00
N TRP A 78 1.81 3.83 -23.22
CA TRP A 78 2.68 4.89 -23.70
C TRP A 78 4.10 4.38 -24.01
N ARG A 79 4.52 4.45 -25.28
CA ARG A 79 5.76 3.81 -25.77
C ARG A 79 7.01 4.18 -24.95
N LYS A 80 7.11 5.42 -24.48
CA LYS A 80 8.27 5.90 -23.69
C LYS A 80 8.33 5.34 -22.27
N THR A 81 7.19 4.95 -21.69
CA THR A 81 7.07 4.52 -20.29
C THR A 81 6.61 3.07 -20.13
N ARG A 82 6.39 2.35 -21.25
CA ARG A 82 5.84 0.98 -21.26
C ARG A 82 6.55 -0.01 -20.34
N ARG A 83 7.90 0.01 -20.32
CA ARG A 83 8.68 -0.88 -19.43
C ARG A 83 8.39 -0.60 -17.96
N MET A 84 8.31 0.68 -17.57
CA MET A 84 7.93 1.07 -16.20
C MET A 84 6.48 0.69 -15.89
N GLY A 85 5.55 0.95 -16.82
CA GLY A 85 4.15 0.57 -16.67
C GLY A 85 4.00 -0.92 -16.40
N LEU A 86 4.75 -1.77 -17.11
CA LEU A 86 4.76 -3.22 -16.86
C LEU A 86 5.32 -3.58 -15.48
N ILE A 87 6.44 -2.97 -15.06
CA ILE A 87 7.02 -3.19 -13.72
C ILE A 87 6.04 -2.78 -12.63
N LEU A 88 5.39 -1.62 -12.77
CA LEU A 88 4.36 -1.13 -11.85
C LEU A 88 3.16 -2.07 -11.78
N LEU A 89 2.62 -2.50 -12.93
CA LEU A 89 1.51 -3.46 -12.97
C LEU A 89 1.85 -4.75 -12.22
N LEU A 90 3.04 -5.32 -12.47
CA LEU A 90 3.49 -6.53 -11.80
C LEU A 90 3.71 -6.31 -10.29
N ALA A 91 4.31 -5.19 -9.89
CA ALA A 91 4.55 -4.87 -8.48
C ALA A 91 3.23 -4.68 -7.71
N VAL A 92 2.27 -3.95 -8.29
CA VAL A 92 0.93 -3.74 -7.72
C VAL A 92 0.17 -5.06 -7.64
N LEU A 93 0.23 -5.89 -8.68
CA LEU A 93 -0.40 -7.21 -8.67
C LEU A 93 0.16 -8.10 -7.55
N VAL A 94 1.48 -8.25 -7.48
CA VAL A 94 2.14 -9.06 -6.45
C VAL A 94 1.85 -8.52 -5.05
N GLY A 95 1.93 -7.20 -4.85
CA GLY A 95 1.62 -6.56 -3.57
C GLY A 95 0.16 -6.76 -3.14
N THR A 96 -0.78 -6.68 -4.07
CA THR A 96 -2.21 -6.89 -3.80
C THR A 96 -2.50 -8.34 -3.43
N VAL A 97 -1.96 -9.30 -4.19
CA VAL A 97 -2.13 -10.74 -3.90
C VAL A 97 -1.47 -11.10 -2.57
N ALA A 98 -0.24 -10.63 -2.33
CA ALA A 98 0.46 -10.88 -1.07
C ALA A 98 -0.29 -10.30 0.13
N SER A 99 -0.79 -9.06 0.03
CA SER A 99 -1.55 -8.42 1.11
C SER A 99 -2.87 -9.15 1.37
N GLY A 100 -3.59 -9.55 0.32
CA GLY A 100 -4.82 -10.31 0.47
C GLY A 100 -4.59 -11.68 1.10
N TYR A 101 -3.55 -12.41 0.68
CA TYR A 101 -3.22 -13.70 1.29
C TYR A 101 -2.84 -13.56 2.77
N LEU A 102 -2.02 -12.57 3.11
CA LEU A 102 -1.60 -12.36 4.51
C LEU A 102 -2.76 -11.97 5.42
N LYS A 103 -3.68 -11.15 4.93
CA LYS A 103 -4.89 -10.73 5.66
C LYS A 103 -5.82 -11.88 6.02
N ASP A 104 -6.03 -12.78 5.06
CA ASP A 104 -7.11 -13.77 5.16
C ASP A 104 -6.62 -15.11 5.71
N TYR A 105 -5.32 -15.39 5.63
CA TYR A 105 -4.77 -16.72 5.97
C TYR A 105 -3.64 -16.71 6.99
N VAL A 106 -3.01 -15.56 7.29
CA VAL A 106 -1.83 -15.51 8.17
C VAL A 106 -2.10 -14.72 9.44
N VAL A 107 -2.64 -13.50 9.31
CA VAL A 107 -2.97 -12.66 10.46
C VAL A 107 -4.41 -12.21 10.33
N GLU A 108 -5.32 -13.03 10.86
CA GLU A 108 -6.75 -12.72 10.95
C GLU A 108 -6.99 -11.61 11.97
N ARG A 109 -6.65 -10.38 11.59
CA ARG A 109 -6.86 -9.20 12.41
C ARG A 109 -8.20 -8.55 12.05
N PRO A 110 -9.16 -8.44 13.00
CA PRO A 110 -10.40 -7.73 12.73
C PRO A 110 -10.11 -6.27 12.39
N ARG A 111 -11.01 -5.65 11.61
CA ARG A 111 -11.01 -4.19 11.49
C ARG A 111 -11.50 -3.58 12.79
N SER A 112 -11.16 -2.31 12.98
CA SER A 112 -11.60 -1.59 14.16
C SER A 112 -13.10 -1.45 14.22
N ASP A 113 -13.67 -1.68 15.40
CA ASP A 113 -15.10 -1.50 15.68
C ASP A 113 -15.44 -0.05 16.08
N LEU A 114 -14.56 0.92 15.82
CA LEU A 114 -14.82 2.32 16.11
C LEU A 114 -15.90 2.86 15.17
N GLU A 115 -16.86 3.59 15.73
CA GLU A 115 -17.88 4.29 14.96
C GLU A 115 -17.25 5.34 14.04
N TYR A 116 -17.68 5.41 12.79
CA TYR A 116 -17.18 6.42 11.87
C TYR A 116 -17.76 7.80 12.25
N LEU A 117 -16.91 8.71 12.71
CA LEU A 117 -17.28 10.07 13.14
C LEU A 117 -16.96 11.16 12.08
N GLY A 118 -16.52 10.76 10.89
CA GLY A 118 -16.23 11.70 9.80
C GLY A 118 -17.49 12.14 9.07
N SER A 119 -17.35 13.14 8.21
CA SER A 119 -18.43 13.54 7.30
C SER A 119 -18.88 12.38 6.40
N GLU A 120 -20.17 12.25 6.16
CA GLU A 120 -20.70 11.32 5.15
C GLU A 120 -20.22 11.72 3.76
N LEU A 121 -19.68 10.75 3.03
CA LEU A 121 -19.11 10.96 1.70
C LEU A 121 -20.06 10.40 0.65
N PRO A 122 -20.22 11.07 -0.51
CA PRO A 122 -21.21 10.69 -1.52
C PRO A 122 -20.91 9.36 -2.22
N ILE A 123 -19.71 8.79 -2.00
CA ILE A 123 -19.26 7.54 -2.61
C ILE A 123 -18.53 6.74 -1.52
N GLU A 124 -18.79 5.44 -1.47
CA GLU A 124 -18.07 4.52 -0.58
C GLU A 124 -16.59 4.43 -0.98
N LEU A 125 -15.70 4.38 0.02
CA LEU A 125 -14.27 4.15 -0.21
C LEU A 125 -14.04 2.81 -0.89
N GLU A 126 -13.09 2.78 -1.83
CA GLU A 126 -12.68 1.51 -2.44
C GLU A 126 -12.22 0.52 -1.35
N SER A 127 -12.66 -0.73 -1.46
CA SER A 127 -12.27 -1.73 -0.46
C SER A 127 -10.78 -2.07 -0.54
N ASP A 128 -10.14 -2.22 0.63
CA ASP A 128 -8.69 -2.39 0.76
C ASP A 128 -8.13 -3.63 0.04
N THR A 129 -8.97 -4.65 -0.18
CA THR A 129 -8.64 -5.87 -0.93
C THR A 129 -9.91 -6.39 -1.64
N THR A 130 -10.27 -5.78 -2.76
CA THR A 130 -11.45 -6.14 -3.59
C THR A 130 -11.41 -7.57 -4.13
N VAL A 131 -10.22 -8.12 -4.38
CA VAL A 131 -10.05 -9.32 -5.23
C VAL A 131 -10.27 -10.64 -4.48
N LEU A 132 -10.01 -10.69 -3.17
CA LEU A 132 -10.13 -11.93 -2.36
C LEU A 132 -11.26 -11.87 -1.33
N GLY A 133 -12.01 -10.76 -1.25
CA GLY A 133 -13.13 -10.62 -0.30
C GLY A 133 -12.71 -10.49 1.16
N GLY A 134 -11.41 -10.38 1.42
CA GLY A 134 -10.82 -10.31 2.75
C GLY A 134 -11.26 -9.12 3.58
N LYS A 135 -11.73 -9.39 4.79
CA LYS A 135 -12.12 -8.36 5.78
C LYS A 135 -10.99 -7.99 6.73
N GLY A 136 -9.84 -8.65 6.66
CA GLY A 136 -8.69 -8.38 7.51
C GLY A 136 -8.16 -6.94 7.40
N SER A 137 -7.65 -6.42 8.52
CA SER A 137 -7.07 -5.07 8.63
C SER A 137 -5.57 -5.01 8.36
N PHE A 138 -4.84 -6.12 8.49
CA PHE A 138 -3.38 -6.17 8.36
C PHE A 138 -2.91 -7.20 7.34
N PRO A 139 -1.93 -6.87 6.46
CA PRO A 139 -1.38 -5.53 6.20
C PRO A 139 -2.29 -4.69 5.29
N SER A 140 -2.20 -3.36 5.31
CA SER A 140 -3.05 -2.51 4.45
C SER A 140 -2.72 -2.65 2.96
N GLY A 141 -3.75 -2.88 2.15
CA GLY A 141 -3.64 -3.03 0.69
C GLY A 141 -3.42 -1.70 -0.03
N HIS A 142 -4.11 -0.62 0.36
CA HIS A 142 -3.86 0.75 -0.12
C HIS A 142 -2.40 1.15 0.12
N VAL A 143 -1.89 0.94 1.34
CA VAL A 143 -0.50 1.28 1.67
C VAL A 143 0.48 0.43 0.88
N ALA A 144 0.23 -0.88 0.69
CA ALA A 144 1.08 -1.74 -0.11
C ALA A 144 1.18 -1.26 -1.57
N ARG A 145 0.05 -0.93 -2.19
CA ARG A 145 -0.02 -0.44 -3.58
C ARG A 145 0.63 0.94 -3.73
N ALA A 146 0.31 1.88 -2.84
CA ALA A 146 0.90 3.21 -2.83
C ALA A 146 2.42 3.15 -2.63
N SER A 147 2.92 2.27 -1.76
CA SER A 147 4.35 2.05 -1.53
C SER A 147 5.05 1.48 -2.75
N ALA A 148 4.43 0.50 -3.44
CA ALA A 148 4.98 -0.06 -4.67
C ALA A 148 5.11 1.03 -5.76
N LEU A 149 4.08 1.86 -5.91
CA LEU A 149 4.09 2.98 -6.86
C LEU A 149 5.17 4.01 -6.50
N ALA A 150 5.24 4.44 -5.23
CA ALA A 150 6.24 5.39 -4.77
C ALA A 150 7.68 4.87 -4.97
N PHE A 151 7.93 3.59 -4.69
CA PHE A 151 9.26 3.00 -4.83
C PHE A 151 9.70 2.90 -6.29
N VAL A 152 8.83 2.40 -7.17
CA VAL A 152 9.16 2.26 -8.60
C VAL A 152 9.32 3.62 -9.28
N LEU A 153 8.42 4.57 -9.01
CA LEU A 153 8.54 5.93 -9.55
C LEU A 153 9.74 6.67 -8.97
N GLY A 154 9.99 6.56 -7.67
CA GLY A 154 11.15 7.15 -7.00
C GLY A 154 12.47 6.63 -7.60
N TYR A 155 12.55 5.33 -7.85
CA TYR A 155 13.70 4.73 -8.54
C TYR A 155 13.83 5.26 -9.99
N ALA A 156 12.72 5.31 -10.72
CA ALA A 156 12.68 5.73 -12.12
C ALA A 156 13.06 7.20 -12.34
N LEU A 157 12.67 8.09 -11.42
CA LEU A 157 12.90 9.52 -11.52
C LEU A 157 14.24 9.95 -10.89
N SER A 158 14.80 9.14 -10.00
CA SER A 158 16.02 9.50 -9.28
C SER A 158 17.24 9.58 -10.20
N GLU A 159 17.94 10.71 -10.14
CA GLU A 159 19.20 10.94 -10.85
C GLU A 159 20.38 10.16 -10.24
N ARG A 160 20.20 9.62 -9.03
CA ARG A 160 21.21 8.85 -8.30
C ARG A 160 21.39 7.44 -8.86
N PHE A 161 20.38 6.91 -9.55
CA PHE A 161 20.47 5.64 -10.24
C PHE A 161 20.75 5.93 -11.72
N PRO A 162 21.81 5.33 -12.31
CA PRO A 162 22.11 5.56 -13.71
C PRO A 162 20.88 5.21 -14.54
N ARG A 163 20.41 6.16 -15.35
CA ARG A 163 19.29 5.98 -16.29
C ARG A 163 19.70 4.99 -17.38
N GLY A 164 19.74 3.70 -17.02
CA GLY A 164 20.01 2.58 -17.93
C GLY A 164 18.72 2.10 -18.58
N TRP A 165 17.98 3.00 -19.23
CA TRP A 165 16.79 2.65 -20.00
C TRP A 165 17.08 2.62 -21.50
#